data_AF-A0A7K1EY58-F1
#
_entry.id   AF-A0A7K1EY58-F1
#
_cell.length_a   1.000
_cell.length_b   1.000
_cell.length_c   1.000
_cell.angle_alpha   90.00
_cell.angle_beta   90.00
_cell.angle_gamma   90.00
#
_symmetry.space_group_name_H-M   'P 1'
#
loop_
_entity.id
_entity.type
_entity.pdbx_description
1 polymer ?
#
loop_
_entity_poly.entity_id
_entity_poly.type
_entity_poly.pdbx_seq_one_letter_code
_entity_poly.pdbx_strand_id
1 'polypeptide(L)' 'MAELTIRPEEIRDALATFVKSYDPGTASRDEVGTVSQAGDGIARVEGLPSTMA' A
#
# COMPACT_ATOMS: atom_id res chain seq x y z
N MET A 1 23.80 -11.85 15.65
CA MET A 1 22.65 -12.59 15.08
C MET A 1 21.52 -12.45 16.07
N ALA A 2 20.47 -11.68 15.74
CA ALA A 2 19.29 -11.66 16.57
C ALA A 2 18.63 -13.03 16.40
N GLU A 3 18.66 -13.84 17.44
CA GLU A 3 17.93 -15.09 17.50
C GLU A 3 16.45 -14.72 17.52
N LEU A 4 15.87 -14.57 16.32
CA LEU A 4 14.46 -14.23 16.15
C LEU A 4 13.64 -15.41 16.66
N THR A 5 13.35 -15.37 17.96
CA THR A 5 12.40 -16.28 18.58
C THR A 5 11.04 -15.86 18.08
N ILE A 6 10.54 -16.48 17.00
CA ILE A 6 9.19 -16.22 16.52
C ILE A 6 8.23 -16.79 17.57
N ARG A 7 7.75 -15.93 18.48
CA ARG A 7 6.77 -16.31 19.50
C ARG A 7 5.37 -16.10 18.93
N PRO A 8 4.46 -17.09 19.04
CA PRO A 8 3.07 -16.95 18.60
C PRO A 8 2.36 -15.72 19.18
N GLU A 9 2.73 -15.34 20.41
CA GLU A 9 2.09 -14.23 21.12
C GLU A 9 2.45 -12.87 20.54
N GLU A 10 3.69 -12.70 20.08
CA GLU A 10 4.13 -11.50 19.38
C GLU A 10 3.40 -11.33 18.04
N ILE A 11 3.15 -12.44 17.34
CA ILE A 11 2.36 -12.43 16.09
C ILE A 11 0.91 -12.03 16.38
N ARG A 12 0.29 -12.62 17.41
CA ARG A 12 -1.09 -12.28 17.81
C ARG A 12 -1.22 -10.80 18.13
N ASP A 13 -0.30 -10.28 18.94
CA ASP A 13 -0.36 -8.90 19.41
C ASP A 13 -0.10 -7.90 18.26
N ALA A 14 0.79 -8.24 17.33
CA ALA A 14 1.02 -7.46 16.11
C ALA A 14 -0.22 -7.44 15.20
N LEU A 15 -0.88 -8.58 14.99
CA LEU A 15 -2.12 -8.66 14.22
C LEU A 15 -3.27 -7.91 14.90
N ALA A 16 -3.40 -8.02 16.22
CA ALA A 16 -4.40 -7.28 16.99
C ALA A 16 -4.17 -5.76 16.91
N THR A 17 -2.91 -5.33 16.93
CA THR A 17 -2.54 -3.91 16.76
C THR A 17 -2.83 -3.44 15.34
N PHE A 18 -2.49 -4.24 14.32
CA PHE A 18 -2.78 -3.91 12.92
C PHE A 18 -4.29 -3.69 12.67
N VAL A 19 -5.13 -4.58 13.19
CA VAL A 19 -6.59 -4.46 13.07
C VAL A 19 -7.11 -3.25 13.84
N LYS A 20 -6.59 -2.97 15.04
CA LYS A 20 -6.99 -1.78 15.82
C LYS A 20 -6.57 -0.47 15.17
N SER A 21 -5.42 -0.46 14.49
CA SER A 21 -4.88 0.69 13.77
C SER A 21 -5.50 0.86 12.39
N TYR A 22 -6.36 -0.06 11.95
CA TYR A 22 -7.12 0.10 10.72
C TYR A 22 -8.14 1.24 10.90
N ASP A 23 -7.75 2.41 10.43
CA ASP A 23 -8.67 3.51 10.19
C ASP A 23 -9.15 3.38 8.74
N PRO A 24 -10.45 3.13 8.48
CA PRO A 24 -10.98 3.07 7.12
C PRO A 24 -10.79 4.39 6.36
N GLY A 25 -10.38 5.46 7.04
CA GLY A 25 -10.11 6.76 6.46
C GLY A 25 -11.40 7.45 6.01
N THR A 26 -11.48 8.76 6.19
CA THR A 26 -12.37 9.57 5.35
C THR A 26 -11.95 9.38 3.90
N ALA A 27 -12.90 9.05 3.02
CA ALA A 27 -12.65 8.82 1.60
C ALA A 27 -11.79 9.95 0.99
N SER A 28 -10.48 9.71 0.90
CA SER A 28 -9.57 10.58 0.17
C SER A 28 -9.92 10.46 -1.30
N ARG A 29 -10.09 11.60 -1.97
CA ARG A 29 -10.26 11.64 -3.41
C ARG A 29 -8.89 11.57 -4.04
N ASP A 30 -8.41 10.35 -4.25
CA ASP A 30 -7.16 10.13 -4.95
C ASP A 30 -7.38 10.30 -6.47
N GLU A 31 -6.41 10.87 -7.17
CA GLU A 31 -6.44 10.93 -8.63
C GLU A 31 -6.22 9.54 -9.22
N VAL A 32 -7.05 9.16 -10.19
CA VAL A 32 -6.98 7.84 -10.83
C VAL A 32 -6.66 7.99 -12.30
N GLY A 33 -5.53 7.43 -12.70
CA GLY A 33 -5.12 7.29 -14.09
C GLY A 33 -5.46 5.93 -14.68
N THR A 34 -5.52 5.85 -16.00
CA THR A 34 -5.69 4.60 -16.74
C THR A 34 -4.46 4.35 -17.61
N VAL A 35 -3.97 3.10 -17.60
CA VAL A 35 -2.88 2.68 -18.49
C VAL A 35 -3.42 2.56 -19.91
N SER A 36 -2.93 3.37 -20.84
CA SER A 36 -3.32 3.30 -22.26
C SER A 36 -2.41 2.40 -23.09
N GLN A 37 -1.15 2.22 -22.67
CA GLN A 37 -0.19 1.32 -23.32
C GLN A 37 0.81 0.75 -22.31
N ALA A 38 1.26 -0.49 -22.50
CA ALA A 38 2.35 -1.09 -21.73
C ALA A 38 3.24 -2.00 -22.61
N GLY A 39 4.55 -1.99 -22.37
CA GLY A 39 5.53 -2.85 -23.05
C GLY A 39 6.96 -2.64 -22.54
N ASP A 40 7.78 -3.71 -22.49
CA ASP A 40 9.18 -3.70 -22.02
C ASP A 40 9.42 -2.96 -20.69
N GLY A 41 8.46 -3.07 -19.76
CA GLY A 41 8.55 -2.42 -18.45
C GLY A 41 8.20 -0.92 -18.45
N ILE A 42 7.78 -0.36 -19.59
CA ILE A 42 7.29 1.02 -19.71
C ILE A 42 5.77 1.01 -19.86
N ALA A 43 5.10 1.89 -19.12
CA ALA A 43 3.66 2.13 -19.23
C ALA A 43 3.39 3.60 -19.58
N ARG A 44 2.40 3.82 -20.43
CA ARG A 44 1.81 5.15 -20.68
C ARG A 44 0.51 5.24 -19.91
N VAL A 45 0.41 6.25 -19.05
CA VAL A 45 -0.73 6.47 -18.14
C VAL A 45 -1.38 7.81 -18.46
N GLU A 46 -2.69 7.82 -18.62
CA GLU A 46 -3.52 9.00 -18.86
C GLU A 46 -4.37 9.31 -17.63
N GLY A 47 -4.68 10.59 -17.37
CA GLY A 47 -5.62 10.97 -16.31
C GLY A 47 -5.01 11.31 -14.94
N LEU A 48 -3.69 11.48 -14.83
CA LEU A 48 -3.01 11.93 -13.60
C LEU A 48 -2.39 13.34 -13.77
N PRO A 49 -3.22 14.41 -13.85
CA PRO A 49 -2.74 15.77 -14.13
C PRO A 49 -1.86 16.36 -13.02
N SER A 50 -2.01 15.90 -11.77
CA SER A 50 -1.20 16.38 -10.63
C SER A 50 0.07 15.55 -10.40
N THR A 51 0.44 14.67 -11.34
CA THR A 51 1.69 13.89 -11.24
C THR A 51 2.90 14.81 -11.19
N MET A 52 3.74 14.67 -10.17
CA MET A 52 5.03 15.35 -10.13
C MET A 52 5.99 14.76 -11.18
N ALA A 53 6.66 15.64 -11.92
CA ALA A 53 7.64 15.29 -12.95
C ALA A 53 9.02 14.99 -12.37
#